data_AF-A0A0P9EV13-F1
#
_entry.id   AF-A0A0P9EV13-F1
#
_cell.length_a   1.000
_cell.length_b   1.000
_cell.length_c   1.000
_cell.angle_alpha   90.00
_cell.angle_beta   90.00
_cell.angle_gamma   90.00
#
_symmetry.space_group_name_H-M   'P 1'
#
loop_
_entity.id
_entity.type
_entity.pdbx_description
1 polymer ?
#
loop_
_entity_poly.entity_id
_entity_poly.type
_entity_poly.pdbx_seq_one_letter_code
_entity_poly.pdbx_strand_id
1 'polypeptide(L)'
;MSLQGLVLKAQSGFFWVKTDAGVLECSLRGRLKKERQSSDIAVIGDVVEVKQVSPTNGAIEAVEPRRSKLARRAAGSRGVWSEDVLLANVDQVLLVFACADPPLSPRMLDRYLVLTEAEELDT
;
A
#
# COMPACT_ATOMS: atom_id res chain seq x y z
N MET A 1 3.14 14.29 -19.90
CA MET A 1 1.72 13.91 -19.81
C MET A 1 1.45 13.43 -18.40
N SER A 2 0.28 13.73 -17.83
CA SER A 2 -0.15 13.12 -16.57
C SER A 2 -0.90 11.84 -16.88
N LEU A 3 -0.61 10.76 -16.15
CA LEU A 3 -1.16 9.43 -16.33
C LEU A 3 -1.69 8.94 -14.98
N GLN A 4 -2.85 8.30 -14.98
CA GLN A 4 -3.28 7.52 -13.82
C GLN A 4 -2.55 6.17 -13.81
N GLY A 5 -2.28 5.64 -12.62
CA GLY A 5 -1.70 4.31 -12.52
C GLY A 5 -1.87 3.64 -11.17
N LEU A 6 -1.55 2.35 -11.15
CA LEU A 6 -1.63 1.48 -9.97
C LEU A 6 -0.23 1.14 -9.47
N VAL A 7 0.05 1.37 -8.19
CA VAL A 7 1.32 0.97 -7.57
C VAL A 7 1.39 -0.55 -7.44
N LEU A 8 2.29 -1.18 -8.20
CA LEU A 8 2.53 -2.63 -8.17
C LEU A 8 3.56 -3.05 -7.13
N LYS A 9 4.54 -2.18 -6.89
CA LYS A 9 5.69 -2.45 -6.01
C LYS A 9 6.17 -1.16 -5.39
N ALA A 10 6.56 -1.22 -4.12
CA ALA A 10 7.27 -0.16 -3.41
C ALA A 10 8.58 -0.71 -2.84
N GLN A 11 9.71 -0.09 -3.14
CA GLN A 11 11.02 -0.49 -2.62
C GLN A 11 11.94 0.71 -2.50
N SER A 12 12.49 0.95 -1.31
CA SER A 12 13.51 2.00 -1.06
C SER A 12 13.13 3.39 -1.57
N GLY A 13 11.84 3.76 -1.50
CA GLY A 13 11.32 5.05 -1.97
C GLY A 13 11.08 5.15 -3.48
N PHE A 14 11.22 4.05 -4.21
CA PHE A 14 10.84 3.89 -5.60
C PHE A 14 9.57 3.04 -5.72
N PHE A 15 8.76 3.35 -6.73
CA PHE A 15 7.44 2.79 -6.96
C PHE A 15 7.32 2.34 -8.40
N TRP A 16 6.92 1.10 -8.65
CA TRP A 16 6.63 0.63 -10.01
C TRP A 16 5.14 0.79 -10.25
N VAL A 17 4.78 1.72 -11.12
CA VAL A 17 3.40 2.11 -11.36
C VAL A 17 2.97 1.60 -12.72
N LYS A 18 1.92 0.78 -12.75
CA LYS A 18 1.26 0.35 -13.99
C LYS A 18 0.39 1.48 -14.50
N THR A 19 0.66 1.94 -15.72
CA THR A 19 -0.12 2.96 -16.43
C THR A 19 -0.53 2.44 -17.80
N ASP A 20 -1.35 3.19 -18.53
CA ASP A 20 -1.69 2.88 -19.93
C ASP A 20 -0.48 2.95 -20.88
N ALA A 21 0.60 3.64 -20.47
CA ALA A 21 1.85 3.72 -21.22
C ALA A 21 2.84 2.59 -20.87
N GLY A 22 2.45 1.65 -20.01
CA GLY A 22 3.31 0.60 -19.46
C GLY A 22 3.69 0.84 -18.00
N VAL A 23 4.67 0.07 -17.52
CA VAL A 23 5.15 0.18 -16.13
C VAL A 23 6.25 1.23 -16.05
N LEU A 24 6.06 2.23 -15.19
CA LEU A 24 7.03 3.29 -14.94
C LEU A 24 7.67 3.11 -13.56
N GLU A 25 8.99 3.31 -13.47
CA GLU A 25 9.67 3.46 -12.19
C GLU A 25 9.58 4.93 -11.73
N CYS A 26 8.86 5.12 -10.63
CA CYS A 26 8.47 6.42 -10.12
C CYS A 26 9.12 6.71 -8.77
N SER A 27 9.35 8.00 -8.52
CA SER A 27 9.68 8.51 -7.19
C SER A 27 8.60 9.48 -6.73
N LEU A 28 8.46 9.67 -5.41
CA LEU A 28 7.58 10.70 -4.86
C LEU A 28 8.15 12.08 -5.16
N ARG A 29 7.31 12.97 -5.72
CA ARG A 29 7.69 14.37 -5.91
C ARG A 29 7.97 15.03 -4.55
N GLY A 30 9.01 15.86 -4.46
CA GLY A 30 9.51 16.38 -3.17
C GLY A 30 8.48 17.13 -2.30
N ARG A 31 7.38 17.62 -2.88
CA ARG A 31 6.26 18.24 -2.12
C ARG A 31 5.46 17.21 -1.33
N LEU A 32 5.17 16.05 -1.90
CA LEU A 32 4.52 14.92 -1.21
C LEU A 32 5.34 14.44 -0.01
N LYS A 33 6.67 14.44 -0.12
CA LYS A 33 7.56 14.08 1.00
C LYS A 33 7.50 15.05 2.19
N LYS A 34 6.97 16.26 2.01
CA LYS A 34 6.88 17.30 3.07
C LYS A 34 5.53 17.31 3.78
N GLU A 35 4.49 16.74 3.18
CA GLU A 35 3.24 16.47 3.88
C GLU A 35 3.48 15.34 4.88
N ARG A 36 3.78 15.72 6.12
CA ARG A 36 3.84 14.81 7.27
C ARG A 36 2.44 14.24 7.50
N GLN A 37 2.06 13.22 6.75
CA GLN A 37 0.85 12.47 7.03
C GLN A 37 1.14 11.43 8.11
N SER A 38 0.10 11.10 8.88
CA SER A 38 0.12 10.09 9.94
C SER A 38 0.29 8.65 9.43
N SER A 39 0.48 8.47 8.12
CA SER A 39 0.52 7.21 7.38
C SER A 39 1.48 7.28 6.19
N ASP A 40 1.82 6.13 5.61
CA ASP A 40 2.66 6.03 4.41
C ASP A 40 2.09 6.79 3.21
N ILE A 41 2.97 7.55 2.54
CA ILE A 41 2.60 8.48 1.46
C ILE A 41 2.07 7.74 0.23
N ALA A 42 2.66 6.60 -0.12
CA ALA A 42 2.20 5.72 -1.18
C ALA A 42 2.56 4.28 -0.85
N VAL A 43 1.67 3.34 -1.14
CA VAL A 43 1.82 1.91 -0.86
C VAL A 43 1.36 1.07 -2.06
N ILE A 44 1.59 -0.24 -2.01
CA ILE A 44 1.10 -1.16 -3.04
C ILE A 44 -0.44 -1.12 -3.07
N GLY A 45 -1.01 -1.04 -4.26
CA GLY A 45 -2.46 -0.94 -4.46
C GLY A 45 -3.00 0.50 -4.50
N ASP A 46 -2.20 1.51 -4.18
CA ASP A 46 -2.61 2.90 -4.36
C ASP A 46 -2.85 3.22 -5.84
N VAL A 47 -3.92 3.97 -6.11
CA VAL A 47 -4.14 4.64 -7.40
C VAL A 47 -3.48 6.01 -7.32
N VAL A 48 -2.66 6.34 -8.31
CA VAL A 48 -1.78 7.51 -8.27
C VAL A 48 -1.82 8.28 -9.57
N GLU A 49 -1.65 9.59 -9.45
CA GLU A 49 -1.36 10.46 -10.59
C GLU A 49 0.16 10.51 -10.81
N VAL A 50 0.60 10.19 -12.02
CA VAL A 50 2.00 10.12 -12.41
C VAL A 50 2.28 11.09 -13.54
N LYS A 51 3.26 11.96 -13.34
CA LYS A 51 3.88 12.70 -14.43
C LYS A 51 5.00 11.88 -15.03
N GLN A 52 4.81 11.44 -16.27
CA GLN A 52 5.86 10.74 -17.02
C GLN A 52 7.02 11.70 -17.33
N VAL A 53 8.24 11.27 -17.00
CA VAL A 53 9.49 12.04 -17.20
C VAL A 53 10.32 11.46 -18.33
N SER A 54 10.29 10.14 -18.51
CA SER A 54 10.94 9.42 -19.61
C SER A 54 10.07 8.22 -20.04
N PRO A 55 10.43 7.48 -21.09
CA PRO A 55 9.71 6.26 -21.48
C PRO A 55 9.58 5.23 -20.35
N THR A 56 10.50 5.22 -19.37
CA THR A 56 10.58 4.23 -18.29
C THR A 56 10.42 4.81 -16.89
N ASN A 57 10.39 6.14 -16.74
CA ASN A 57 10.40 6.80 -15.43
C ASN A 57 9.31 7.85 -15.29
N GLY A 58 8.87 8.05 -14.06
CA GLY A 58 7.88 9.06 -13.71
C GLY A 58 8.08 9.66 -12.31
N ALA A 59 7.20 10.58 -11.97
CA ALA A 59 7.06 11.10 -10.61
C ALA A 59 5.60 11.00 -10.18
N ILE A 60 5.35 10.44 -9.01
CA ILE A 60 4.02 10.45 -8.39
C ILE A 60 3.75 11.89 -7.93
N GLU A 61 2.67 12.47 -8.43
CA GLU A 61 2.23 13.85 -8.13
C GLU A 61 1.09 13.89 -7.12
N ALA A 62 0.26 12.84 -7.07
CA ALA A 62 -0.81 12.69 -6.09
C ALA A 62 -1.13 11.20 -5.86
N VAL A 63 -1.72 10.91 -4.70
CA VAL A 63 -2.32 9.61 -4.37
C VAL A 63 -3.81 9.82 -4.20
N GLU A 64 -4.62 9.01 -4.86
CA GLU A 64 -6.07 9.10 -4.77
C GLU A 64 -6.59 8.59 -3.42
N PRO A 65 -7.78 9.04 -2.97
CA PRO A 65 -8.40 8.52 -1.74
C PRO A 65 -8.55 6.99 -1.80
N ARG A 66 -8.10 6.31 -0.74
CA ARG A 66 -8.20 4.86 -0.61
C ARG A 66 -9.65 4.47 -0.34
N ARG A 67 -10.19 3.50 -1.09
CA ARG A 67 -11.51 2.91 -0.80
C ARG A 67 -11.48 1.92 0.36
N SER A 68 -10.34 1.29 0.55
CA SER A 68 -10.06 0.31 1.59
C SER A 68 -8.56 0.27 1.86
N LYS A 69 -8.16 -0.35 2.97
CA LYS A 69 -6.74 -0.54 3.30
C LYS A 69 -6.57 -1.75 4.19
N LEU A 70 -5.38 -2.34 4.16
CA LEU A 70 -4.93 -3.29 5.16
C LEU A 70 -3.81 -2.63 5.95
N ALA A 71 -4.09 -2.25 7.20
CA ALA A 71 -3.15 -1.54 8.03
C ALA A 71 -2.85 -2.31 9.32
N ARG A 72 -1.74 -1.94 9.96
CA ARG A 72 -1.44 -2.38 11.32
C ARG A 72 -0.99 -1.19 12.16
N ARG A 73 -1.14 -1.35 13.48
CA ARG A 73 -0.58 -0.40 14.43
C ARG A 73 0.94 -0.58 14.50
N ALA A 74 1.68 0.48 14.21
CA ALA A 74 3.11 0.54 14.39
C ALA A 74 3.49 1.50 15.53
N ALA A 75 4.64 1.25 16.14
CA ALA A 75 5.23 2.18 17.08
C ALA A 75 5.69 3.43 16.31
N GLY A 76 4.96 4.53 16.47
CA GLY A 76 5.33 5.80 15.86
C GLY A 76 6.37 6.55 16.69
N SER A 77 6.70 7.75 16.23
CA SER A 77 7.65 8.63 16.93
C SER A 77 7.08 9.13 18.26
N ARG A 78 7.91 9.16 19.31
CA ARG A 78 7.57 9.74 20.64
C ARG A 78 6.36 9.11 21.34
N GLY A 79 6.16 7.80 21.18
CA GLY A 79 5.09 7.06 21.87
C GLY A 79 3.68 7.28 21.31
N VAL A 80 3.57 7.98 20.17
CA VAL A 80 2.32 8.09 19.43
C VAL A 80 2.21 6.89 18.49
N TRP A 81 1.05 6.22 18.47
CA TRP A 81 0.79 5.17 17.49
C TRP A 81 0.71 5.77 16.09
N SER A 82 1.37 5.14 15.12
CA SER A 82 1.17 5.44 13.70
C SER A 82 0.50 4.26 13.01
N GLU A 83 -0.26 4.59 11.97
CA GLU A 83 -0.82 3.59 11.09
C GLU A 83 0.22 3.25 10.02
N ASP A 84 0.61 1.98 9.97
CA ASP A 84 1.49 1.42 8.94
C ASP A 84 0.59 0.71 7.92
N VAL A 85 0.43 1.33 6.75
CA VAL A 85 -0.49 0.84 5.72
C VAL A 85 0.28 -0.13 4.84
N LEU A 86 -0.11 -1.41 4.88
CA LEU A 86 0.60 -2.46 4.17
C LEU A 86 0.15 -2.56 2.72
N LEU A 87 -1.18 -2.43 2.50
CA LEU A 87 -1.83 -2.51 1.19
C LEU A 87 -3.00 -1.52 1.15
N ALA A 88 -3.24 -0.94 -0.03
CA ALA A 88 -4.40 -0.09 -0.28
C ALA A 88 -5.34 -0.73 -1.29
N ASN A 89 -6.61 -0.35 -1.26
CA ASN A 89 -7.61 -0.67 -2.27
C ASN A 89 -7.76 -2.19 -2.52
N VAL A 90 -7.68 -2.97 -1.44
CA VAL A 90 -7.90 -4.42 -1.45
C VAL A 90 -9.39 -4.69 -1.32
N ASP A 91 -9.92 -5.58 -2.13
CA ASP A 91 -11.35 -5.95 -2.08
C ASP A 91 -11.61 -7.23 -1.26
N GLN A 92 -10.60 -8.10 -1.12
CA GLN A 92 -10.72 -9.36 -0.40
C GLN A 92 -9.37 -9.83 0.17
N VAL A 93 -9.39 -10.49 1.33
CA VAL A 93 -8.21 -11.10 1.95
C VAL A 93 -8.36 -12.61 2.03
N LEU A 94 -7.52 -13.35 1.30
CA LEU A 94 -7.51 -14.81 1.36
C LEU A 94 -6.49 -15.29 2.40
N LEU A 95 -6.98 -15.87 3.49
CA LEU A 95 -6.14 -16.46 4.53
C LEU A 95 -5.81 -17.93 4.19
N VAL A 96 -4.56 -18.21 3.88
CA VAL A 96 -4.11 -19.55 3.46
C VAL A 96 -3.26 -20.20 4.55
N PHE A 97 -3.67 -21.40 4.99
CA PHE A 97 -2.96 -22.21 5.98
C PHE A 97 -2.72 -23.63 5.47
N ALA A 98 -1.60 -24.23 5.87
CA ALA A 98 -1.38 -25.64 5.63
C ALA A 98 -2.29 -26.49 6.52
N CYS A 99 -2.77 -27.62 5.98
CA CYS A 99 -3.59 -28.55 6.74
C CYS A 99 -2.78 -29.37 7.76
N ALA A 100 -1.47 -29.54 7.54
CA ALA A 100 -0.64 -30.42 8.36
C ALA A 100 0.78 -29.89 8.58
N ASP A 101 1.48 -29.47 7.52
CA ASP A 101 2.88 -29.01 7.60
C ASP A 101 3.07 -27.63 6.95
N PRO A 102 3.31 -26.56 7.74
CA PRO A 102 3.33 -26.54 9.20
C PRO A 102 1.93 -26.76 9.82
N PRO A 103 1.83 -27.18 11.11
CA PRO A 103 0.56 -27.30 11.79
C PRO A 103 -0.21 -25.98 11.84
N LEU A 104 -1.55 -26.04 11.69
CA LEU A 104 -2.41 -24.87 11.83
C LEU A 104 -2.19 -24.23 13.21
N SER A 105 -2.03 -22.90 13.22
CA SER A 105 -2.01 -22.09 14.44
C SER A 105 -3.31 -21.31 14.57
N PRO A 106 -4.28 -21.76 15.42
CA PRO A 106 -5.55 -21.05 15.61
C PRO A 106 -5.35 -19.60 16.04
N ARG A 107 -4.37 -19.34 16.92
CA ARG A 107 -4.03 -17.98 17.36
C ARG A 107 -3.58 -17.09 16.21
N MET A 108 -2.92 -17.63 15.20
CA MET A 108 -2.51 -16.86 14.02
C MET A 108 -3.71 -16.54 13.14
N LEU A 109 -4.59 -17.52 12.92
CA LEU A 109 -5.87 -17.32 12.22
C LEU A 109 -6.69 -16.22 12.89
N ASP A 110 -6.93 -16.31 14.20
CA ASP A 110 -7.70 -15.30 14.95
C ASP A 110 -7.11 -13.90 14.79
N ARG A 111 -5.78 -13.78 14.82
CA ARG A 111 -5.10 -12.47 14.64
C ARG A 111 -5.31 -11.88 13.26
N TYR A 112 -5.34 -12.71 12.22
CA TYR A 112 -5.61 -12.22 10.87
C TYR A 112 -7.07 -11.86 10.69
N LEU A 113 -8.01 -12.69 11.18
CA LEU A 113 -9.44 -12.38 11.15
C LEU A 113 -9.77 -11.06 11.86
N VAL A 114 -9.18 -10.83 13.05
CA VAL A 114 -9.36 -9.55 13.75
C VAL A 114 -8.83 -8.37 12.94
N LEU A 115 -7.72 -8.55 12.22
CA LEU A 115 -7.11 -7.49 11.43
C LEU A 115 -7.92 -7.16 10.18
N THR A 116 -8.49 -8.16 9.51
CA THR A 116 -9.33 -7.96 8.32
C THR A 116 -10.68 -7.35 8.68
N GLU A 117 -11.33 -7.84 9.74
CA GLU A 117 -12.59 -7.29 10.24
C GLU A 117 -12.45 -5.85 10.75
N ALA A 118 -11.33 -5.52 11.40
CA ALA A 118 -11.07 -4.14 11.86
C ALA A 118 -10.95 -3.13 10.71
N GLU A 119 -10.64 -3.58 9.49
CA GLU A 119 -10.57 -2.76 8.28
C GLU A 119 -11.77 -2.99 7.35
N GLU A 120 -12.82 -3.67 7.82
CA GLU A 120 -14.05 -3.98 7.05
C GLU A 120 -13.78 -4.69 5.71
N LEU A 121 -12.79 -5.60 5.71
CA LEU A 121 -12.42 -6.40 4.54
C LEU A 121 -13.06 -7.79 4.58
N ASP A 122 -13.67 -8.19 3.47
CA ASP A 122 -14.19 -9.54 3.28
C ASP A 122 -13.06 -10.58 3.31
N THR A 123 -13.30 -11.70 4.01
CA THR A 123 -12.37 -12.84 4.13
C THR A 123 -12.88 -14.11 3.46
#